data_AF-A0A6A2Y022-F1
#
_entry.id   AF-A0A6A2Y022-F1
#
_cell.length_a   1.000
_cell.length_b   1.000
_cell.length_c   1.000
_cell.angle_alpha   90.00
_cell.angle_beta   90.00
_cell.angle_gamma   90.00
#
_symmetry.space_group_name_H-M   'P 1'
#
loop_
_entity.id
_entity.type
_entity.pdbx_description
1 polymer ?
#
loop_
_entity_poly.entity_id
_entity_poly.type
_entity_poly.pdbx_seq_one_letter_code
_entity_poly.pdbx_strand_id
1 'polypeptide(L)'
;MYLCAYQYKSLTLILLIPLSSILNGDQGVSIVKQQLLENASLKILKVEEKLSKGWGGENAYHVSGYRYLLVDGNRDISRASPPAKVTTLAKESLLALNRLREEVDAEKGRAKWENPGREKDLEVCIRAKNNAWAIARITGGKELYMVLEKANETLLYASDAVEKFSNRYCSGAFSLD
;
A
#
# COMPACT_ATOMS: atom_id res chain seq x y z
N MET A 1 -26.90 -4.90 -8.89
CA MET A 1 -25.71 -5.16 -8.04
C MET A 1 -26.14 -4.98 -6.60
N TYR A 2 -25.77 -5.89 -5.70
CA TYR A 2 -25.98 -5.77 -4.25
C TYR A 2 -24.70 -5.27 -3.60
N LEU A 3 -24.78 -4.18 -2.83
CA LEU A 3 -23.64 -3.59 -2.12
C LEU A 3 -23.59 -4.16 -0.70
N CYS A 4 -22.47 -4.76 -0.33
CA CYS A 4 -22.23 -5.24 1.02
C CYS A 4 -21.00 -4.55 1.60
N ALA A 5 -21.21 -3.75 2.66
CA ALA A 5 -20.13 -3.18 3.45
C ALA A 5 -19.88 -4.05 4.69
N TYR A 6 -18.61 -4.27 5.00
CA TYR A 6 -18.18 -4.99 6.20
C TYR A 6 -17.01 -4.29 6.86
N GLN A 7 -17.10 -4.09 8.17
CA GLN A 7 -16.03 -3.50 8.97
C GLN A 7 -15.29 -4.59 9.74
N TYR A 8 -13.99 -4.71 9.53
CA TYR A 8 -13.08 -5.54 10.33
C TYR A 8 -12.03 -4.65 11.00
N LYS A 9 -12.16 -4.41 12.32
CA LYS A 9 -11.34 -3.44 13.06
C LYS A 9 -11.36 -2.07 12.35
N SER A 10 -10.22 -1.64 11.78
CA SER A 10 -10.08 -0.38 11.02
C SER A 10 -10.21 -0.53 9.50
N LEU A 11 -10.43 -1.74 8.99
CA LEU A 11 -10.59 -2.03 7.56
C LEU A 11 -12.08 -2.11 7.18
N THR A 12 -12.51 -1.31 6.21
CA THR A 12 -13.83 -1.44 5.58
C THR A 12 -13.68 -2.18 4.25
N LEU A 13 -14.34 -3.33 4.12
CA LEU A 13 -14.49 -4.06 2.88
C LEU A 13 -15.81 -3.68 2.22
N ILE A 14 -15.76 -3.25 0.96
CA ILE A 14 -16.95 -2.98 0.15
C ILE A 14 -17.00 -4.02 -0.96
N LEU A 15 -18.11 -4.75 -1.03
CA LEU A 15 -18.34 -5.87 -1.93
C LEU A 15 -19.53 -5.55 -2.84
N LEU A 16 -19.33 -5.73 -4.14
CA LEU A 16 -20.37 -5.60 -5.16
C LEU A 16 -20.71 -7.00 -5.69
N ILE A 17 -21.90 -7.49 -5.36
CA ILE A 17 -22.36 -8.83 -5.75
C ILE A 17 -23.35 -8.70 -6.92
N PRO A 18 -23.10 -9.35 -8.08
CA PRO A 18 -24.05 -9.36 -9.19
C PRO A 18 -25.37 -10.04 -8.80
N LEU A 19 -26.52 -9.44 -9.17
CA LEU A 19 -27.84 -10.02 -8.88
C LEU A 19 -28.05 -11.40 -9.54
N SER A 20 -27.40 -11.62 -10.69
CA SER A 20 -27.39 -12.90 -11.40
C SER A 20 -26.69 -14.05 -10.68
N SER A 21 -25.83 -13.74 -9.69
CA SER A 21 -25.06 -14.74 -8.93
C SER A 21 -25.77 -15.21 -7.65
N ILE A 22 -26.95 -14.67 -7.36
CA ILE A 22 -27.71 -14.92 -6.14
C ILE A 22 -28.80 -15.98 -6.44
N LEU A 23 -28.51 -17.24 -6.11
CA LEU A 23 -29.52 -18.30 -6.10
C LEU A 23 -30.39 -18.15 -4.84
N ASN A 24 -31.71 -18.26 -4.98
CA ASN A 24 -32.71 -18.15 -3.89
C ASN A 24 -32.87 -16.76 -3.23
N GLY A 25 -32.63 -15.67 -3.96
CA GLY A 25 -32.93 -14.31 -3.48
C GLY A 25 -32.15 -13.92 -2.21
N ASP A 26 -32.79 -13.24 -1.26
CA ASP A 26 -32.11 -12.67 -0.08
C ASP A 26 -31.39 -13.69 0.81
N GLN A 27 -31.86 -14.95 0.86
CA GLN A 27 -31.16 -16.02 1.58
C GLN A 27 -29.82 -16.37 0.94
N GLY A 28 -29.75 -16.37 -0.40
CA GLY A 28 -28.50 -16.57 -1.13
C GLY A 28 -27.49 -15.46 -0.86
N VAL A 29 -27.96 -14.22 -0.74
CA VAL A 29 -27.11 -13.06 -0.38
C VAL A 29 -26.50 -13.24 1.00
N SER A 30 -27.30 -13.67 1.98
CA SER A 30 -26.83 -13.87 3.34
C SER A 30 -25.76 -14.97 3.43
N ILE A 31 -25.94 -16.07 2.71
CA ILE A 31 -24.99 -17.20 2.69
C ILE A 31 -23.68 -16.78 2.02
N VAL A 32 -23.75 -16.14 0.83
CA VAL A 32 -22.57 -15.65 0.12
C VAL A 32 -21.82 -14.62 0.95
N LYS A 33 -22.55 -13.69 1.58
CA LYS A 33 -21.98 -12.71 2.52
C LYS A 33 -21.25 -13.43 3.64
N GLN A 34 -21.88 -14.38 4.32
CA GLN A 34 -21.26 -15.09 5.44
C GLN A 34 -20.00 -15.86 5.01
N GLN A 35 -20.07 -16.66 3.94
CA GLN A 35 -18.92 -17.42 3.45
C GLN A 35 -17.76 -16.52 3.01
N LEU A 36 -18.07 -15.40 2.37
CA LEU A 36 -17.07 -14.45 1.92
C LEU A 36 -16.44 -13.71 3.10
N LEU A 37 -17.22 -13.36 4.11
CA LEU A 37 -16.73 -12.78 5.36
C LEU A 37 -15.85 -13.74 6.15
N GLU A 38 -16.24 -15.00 6.27
CA GLU A 38 -15.45 -16.04 6.94
C GLU A 38 -14.12 -16.25 6.21
N ASN A 39 -14.16 -16.38 4.88
CA ASN A 39 -12.95 -16.53 4.06
C ASN A 39 -12.05 -15.28 4.11
N ALA A 40 -12.63 -14.08 4.00
CA ALA A 40 -11.89 -12.83 4.08
C ALA A 40 -11.26 -12.66 5.46
N SER A 41 -12.01 -12.93 6.53
CA SER A 41 -11.52 -12.84 7.91
C SER A 41 -10.37 -13.82 8.17
N LEU A 42 -10.50 -15.06 7.70
CA LEU A 42 -9.43 -16.06 7.82
C LEU A 42 -8.17 -15.64 7.04
N LYS A 43 -8.34 -15.10 5.83
CA LYS A 43 -7.21 -14.60 5.02
C LYS A 43 -6.57 -13.37 5.67
N ILE A 44 -7.37 -12.44 6.20
CA ILE A 44 -6.88 -11.27 6.94
C ILE A 44 -6.10 -11.72 8.17
N LEU A 45 -6.62 -12.65 8.97
CA LEU A 45 -5.93 -13.21 10.13
C LEU A 45 -4.60 -13.88 9.75
N LYS A 46 -4.57 -14.69 8.68
CA LYS A 46 -3.33 -15.31 8.19
C LYS A 46 -2.31 -14.30 7.70
N VAL A 47 -2.77 -13.22 7.05
CA VAL A 47 -1.91 -12.09 6.68
C VAL A 47 -1.39 -11.43 7.95
N GLU A 48 -2.25 -11.00 8.87
CA GLU A 48 -1.87 -10.40 10.16
C GLU A 48 -0.87 -11.27 10.95
N GLU A 49 -1.04 -12.60 10.95
CA GLU A 49 -0.14 -13.55 11.62
C GLU A 49 1.21 -13.70 10.91
N LYS A 50 1.22 -13.76 9.57
CA LYS A 50 2.48 -13.70 8.80
C LYS A 50 3.20 -12.38 9.04
N LEU A 51 2.44 -11.29 9.10
CA LEU A 51 2.96 -9.97 9.42
C LEU A 51 3.43 -9.90 10.88
N SER A 52 2.83 -10.59 11.85
CA SER A 52 3.32 -10.53 13.23
C SER A 52 4.57 -11.39 13.46
N LYS A 53 4.68 -12.55 12.77
CA LYS A 53 5.80 -13.48 12.91
C LYS A 53 7.04 -13.09 12.11
N GLY A 54 6.86 -12.52 10.91
CA GLY A 54 7.98 -12.07 10.08
C GLY A 54 8.55 -10.71 10.49
N TRP A 55 7.90 -10.01 11.42
CA TRP A 55 8.20 -8.63 11.76
C TRP A 55 8.69 -8.62 13.21
N GLY A 56 10.00 -8.43 13.40
CA GLY A 56 10.64 -8.43 14.72
C GLY A 56 10.05 -7.36 15.65
N GLY A 57 9.11 -7.75 16.51
CA GLY A 57 8.47 -6.89 17.51
C GLY A 57 7.65 -5.74 16.93
N GLU A 58 6.92 -5.03 17.79
CA GLU A 58 6.01 -3.93 17.40
C GLU A 58 6.70 -2.76 16.67
N ASN A 59 8.04 -2.74 16.62
CA ASN A 59 8.83 -1.51 16.43
C ASN A 59 10.02 -1.57 15.47
N ALA A 60 10.42 -2.72 14.90
CA ALA A 60 11.74 -2.79 14.25
C ALA A 60 11.91 -1.91 13.00
N TYR A 61 10.83 -1.50 12.33
CA TYR A 61 10.90 -0.85 11.01
C TYR A 61 10.16 0.49 10.90
N HIS A 62 9.46 0.92 11.96
CA HIS A 62 8.65 2.13 11.92
C HIS A 62 9.50 3.39 12.18
N VAL A 63 9.32 4.41 11.34
CA VAL A 63 9.80 5.77 11.59
C VAL A 63 8.61 6.65 11.96
N SER A 64 8.68 7.30 13.12
CA SER A 64 7.62 8.18 13.64
C SER A 64 7.27 9.28 12.64
N GLY A 65 5.97 9.46 12.36
CA GLY A 65 5.46 10.49 11.43
C GLY A 65 5.29 10.04 9.97
N TYR A 66 5.60 8.78 9.63
CA TYR A 66 5.58 8.30 8.25
C TYR A 66 4.69 7.07 8.05
N ARG A 67 4.07 6.98 6.86
CA ARG A 67 3.48 5.73 6.35
C ARG A 67 4.23 5.25 5.12
N TYR A 68 4.54 3.96 5.09
CA TYR A 68 5.19 3.34 3.94
C TYR A 68 4.56 2.00 3.61
N LEU A 69 4.66 1.60 2.34
CA LEU A 69 4.38 0.29 1.80
C LEU A 69 5.58 -0.10 0.91
N LEU A 70 6.28 -1.14 1.29
CA LEU A 70 7.34 -1.78 0.52
C LEU A 70 6.80 -3.08 -0.09
N VAL A 71 7.08 -3.31 -1.36
CA VAL A 71 6.83 -4.56 -2.06
C VAL A 71 8.14 -4.99 -2.71
N ASP A 72 8.58 -6.22 -2.47
CA ASP A 72 9.73 -6.84 -3.11
C ASP A 72 9.21 -8.07 -3.87
N GLY A 73 8.96 -7.89 -5.17
CA GLY A 73 8.40 -8.93 -6.02
C GLY A 73 9.34 -10.12 -6.18
N ASN A 74 10.66 -9.91 -6.11
CA ASN A 74 11.65 -10.97 -6.24
C ASN A 74 11.64 -11.93 -5.05
N ARG A 75 11.28 -11.44 -3.86
CA ARG A 75 11.26 -12.22 -2.62
C ARG A 75 9.85 -12.55 -2.13
N ASP A 76 8.81 -12.13 -2.86
CA ASP A 76 7.40 -12.20 -2.44
C ASP A 76 7.18 -11.57 -1.05
N ILE A 77 7.84 -10.45 -0.79
CA ILE A 77 7.77 -9.74 0.50
C ILE A 77 6.93 -8.47 0.32
N SER A 78 5.94 -8.28 1.18
CA SER A 78 5.26 -6.98 1.35
C SER A 78 5.35 -6.51 2.80
N ARG A 79 5.70 -5.24 3.00
CA ARG A 79 5.83 -4.61 4.32
C ARG A 79 5.13 -3.27 4.35
N ALA A 80 4.49 -2.93 5.46
CA ALA A 80 3.85 -1.63 5.65
C ALA A 80 4.08 -1.09 7.06
N SER A 81 3.84 0.20 7.29
CA SER A 81 3.84 0.76 8.65
C SER A 81 2.78 0.07 9.56
N PRO A 82 3.09 -0.31 10.81
CA PRO A 82 2.16 -1.02 11.70
C PRO A 82 0.86 -0.23 11.99
N PRO A 83 -0.33 -0.85 12.06
CA PRO A 83 -1.60 -0.13 12.24
C PRO A 83 -1.72 0.69 13.54
N ALA A 84 -1.16 0.20 14.65
CA ALA A 84 -1.32 0.77 15.99
C ALA A 84 -0.39 1.96 16.29
N LYS A 85 0.54 2.27 15.39
CA LYS A 85 1.54 3.34 15.57
C LYS A 85 1.24 4.61 14.80
N VAL A 86 0.04 4.74 14.25
CA VAL A 86 -0.21 5.73 13.21
C VAL A 86 -1.36 6.67 13.54
N THR A 87 -1.06 7.96 13.52
CA THR A 87 -2.02 8.98 13.09
C THR A 87 -2.46 8.64 11.67
N THR A 88 -3.73 8.30 11.45
CA THR A 88 -4.29 8.12 10.11
C THR A 88 -3.83 9.27 9.21
N LEU A 89 -3.28 8.96 8.04
CA LEU A 89 -2.90 9.99 7.06
C LEU A 89 -4.07 10.96 6.91
N ALA A 90 -3.76 12.26 6.85
CA ALA A 90 -4.75 13.25 6.48
C ALA A 90 -5.39 12.86 5.15
N LYS A 91 -6.66 13.23 4.96
CA LYS A 91 -7.42 12.89 3.76
C LYS A 91 -6.68 13.31 2.48
N GLU A 92 -6.07 14.48 2.49
CA GLU A 92 -5.29 15.05 1.40
C GLU A 92 -4.06 14.20 1.08
N SER A 93 -3.36 13.71 2.10
CA SER A 93 -2.21 12.80 1.97
C SER A 93 -2.62 11.46 1.36
N LEU A 94 -3.77 10.92 1.77
CA LEU A 94 -4.30 9.66 1.23
C LEU A 94 -4.70 9.82 -0.25
N LEU A 95 -5.34 10.94 -0.60
CA LEU A 95 -5.67 11.25 -1.99
C LEU A 95 -4.42 11.38 -2.86
N ALA A 96 -3.36 12.01 -2.34
CA ALA A 96 -2.08 12.10 -3.05
C ALA A 96 -1.44 10.73 -3.26
N LEU A 97 -1.48 9.85 -2.25
CA LEU A 97 -0.99 8.48 -2.38
C LEU A 97 -1.78 7.66 -3.42
N ASN A 98 -3.10 7.82 -3.48
CA ASN A 98 -3.91 7.13 -4.50
C ASN A 98 -3.56 7.60 -5.91
N ARG A 99 -3.45 8.92 -6.12
CA ARG A 99 -3.00 9.49 -7.41
C ARG A 99 -1.61 9.02 -7.79
N LEU A 100 -0.70 8.95 -6.84
CA LEU A 100 0.65 8.46 -7.07
C LEU A 100 0.65 7.01 -7.59
N ARG A 101 -0.23 6.15 -7.05
CA ARG A 101 -0.37 4.77 -7.53
C ARG A 101 -0.93 4.72 -8.95
N GLU A 102 -1.92 5.55 -9.26
CA GLU A 102 -2.47 5.68 -10.61
C GLU A 102 -1.39 6.09 -11.62
N GLU A 103 -0.53 7.07 -11.27
CA GLU A 103 0.59 7.50 -12.12
C GLU A 103 1.63 6.40 -12.32
N VAL A 104 1.98 5.68 -11.25
CA VAL A 104 2.91 4.54 -11.32
C VAL A 104 2.34 3.42 -12.19
N ASP A 105 1.07 3.09 -12.04
CA ASP A 105 0.41 2.05 -12.84
C ASP A 105 0.31 2.45 -14.32
N ALA A 106 0.03 3.72 -14.61
CA ALA A 106 0.06 4.27 -15.96
C ALA A 106 1.47 4.17 -16.58
N GLU A 107 2.51 4.48 -15.81
CA GLU A 107 3.89 4.44 -16.28
C GLU A 107 4.39 3.01 -16.49
N LYS A 108 4.06 2.08 -15.59
CA LYS A 108 4.28 0.63 -15.81
C LYS A 108 3.53 0.13 -17.03
N GLY A 109 2.31 0.64 -17.24
CA GLY A 109 1.52 0.44 -18.45
C GLY A 109 2.33 0.83 -19.68
N ARG A 110 2.79 2.08 -19.77
CA ARG A 110 3.62 2.58 -20.89
C ARG A 110 4.89 1.76 -21.10
N ALA A 111 5.64 1.49 -20.03
CA ALA A 111 6.90 0.75 -20.10
C ALA A 111 6.73 -0.68 -20.66
N LYS A 112 5.62 -1.36 -20.36
CA LYS A 112 5.32 -2.69 -20.92
C LYS A 112 5.12 -2.67 -22.44
N TRP A 113 4.61 -1.57 -23.00
CA TRP A 113 4.44 -1.42 -24.45
C TRP A 113 5.75 -1.10 -25.16
N GLU A 114 6.63 -0.33 -24.50
CA GLU A 114 7.92 0.07 -25.07
C GLU A 114 8.98 -1.05 -25.01
N ASN A 115 8.99 -1.86 -23.94
CA ASN A 115 9.96 -2.95 -23.79
C ASN A 115 9.43 -4.07 -22.88
N PRO A 116 8.82 -5.13 -23.43
CA PRO A 116 8.08 -6.15 -22.66
C PRO A 116 8.93 -7.10 -21.78
N GLY A 117 10.16 -6.73 -21.42
CA GLY A 117 11.04 -7.54 -20.56
C GLY A 117 11.98 -6.75 -19.66
N ARG A 118 11.90 -5.41 -19.63
CA ARG A 118 12.79 -4.57 -18.83
C ARG A 118 11.98 -3.80 -17.79
N GLU A 119 12.12 -4.17 -16.52
CA GLU A 119 11.70 -3.30 -15.43
C GLU A 119 12.57 -2.05 -15.45
N LYS A 120 11.91 -0.89 -15.54
CA LYS A 120 12.57 0.40 -15.54
C LYS A 120 12.51 0.96 -14.13
N ASP A 121 13.64 1.44 -13.65
CA ASP A 121 13.67 2.19 -12.41
C ASP A 121 12.84 3.46 -12.57
N LEU A 122 11.97 3.72 -11.61
CA LEU A 122 10.98 4.78 -11.67
C LEU A 122 10.92 5.49 -10.34
N GLU A 123 10.90 6.82 -10.37
CA GLU A 123 10.57 7.63 -9.21
C GLU A 123 9.49 8.64 -9.58
N VAL A 124 8.43 8.67 -8.78
CA VAL A 124 7.32 9.62 -8.91
C VAL A 124 7.10 10.29 -7.56
N CYS A 125 7.00 11.62 -7.57
CA CYS A 125 6.82 12.43 -6.37
C CYS A 125 5.65 13.39 -6.56
N ILE A 126 4.71 13.39 -5.62
CA ILE A 126 3.55 14.28 -5.62
C ILE A 126 3.54 15.10 -4.33
N ARG A 127 3.43 16.42 -4.47
CA ARG A 127 3.16 17.32 -3.36
C ARG A 127 1.65 17.45 -3.16
N ALA A 128 1.17 17.11 -1.97
CA ALA A 128 -0.23 17.21 -1.59
C ALA A 128 -0.60 18.64 -1.15
N LYS A 129 -1.91 18.95 -1.12
CA LYS A 129 -2.43 20.27 -0.71
C LYS A 129 -2.09 20.64 0.74
N ASN A 130 -1.95 19.64 1.60
CA ASN A 130 -1.54 19.79 2.99
C ASN A 130 -0.01 19.77 3.16
N ASN A 131 0.75 20.05 2.10
CA ASN A 131 2.21 20.02 2.07
C ASN A 131 2.86 18.66 2.38
N ALA A 132 2.10 17.56 2.39
CA ALA A 132 2.69 16.23 2.45
C ALA A 132 3.36 15.85 1.13
N TRP A 133 4.44 15.06 1.20
CA TRP A 133 5.04 14.43 0.03
C TRP A 133 4.61 12.98 -0.06
N ALA A 134 4.06 12.57 -1.20
CA ALA A 134 3.84 11.17 -1.55
C ALA A 134 4.88 10.77 -2.59
N ILE A 135 5.67 9.73 -2.31
CA ILE A 135 6.79 9.30 -3.14
C ILE A 135 6.64 7.82 -3.45
N ALA A 136 6.82 7.45 -4.72
CA ALA A 136 6.95 6.07 -5.16
C ALA A 136 8.33 5.92 -5.81
N ARG A 137 9.10 4.93 -5.37
CA ARG A 137 10.37 4.56 -5.99
C ARG A 137 10.38 3.08 -6.31
N ILE A 138 10.73 2.75 -7.55
CA ILE A 138 10.80 1.39 -8.06
C ILE A 138 12.22 1.14 -8.55
N THR A 139 12.84 0.08 -8.05
CA THR A 139 14.19 -0.31 -8.43
C THR A 139 14.31 -1.83 -8.45
N GLY A 140 14.67 -2.40 -9.61
CA GLY A 140 14.89 -3.85 -9.77
C GLY A 140 13.79 -4.75 -9.19
N GLY A 141 12.52 -4.49 -9.51
CA GLY A 141 11.37 -5.29 -9.08
C GLY A 141 10.90 -5.04 -7.65
N LYS A 142 11.49 -4.05 -6.98
CA LYS A 142 11.06 -3.58 -5.65
C LYS A 142 10.35 -2.25 -5.80
N GLU A 143 9.31 -2.04 -5.02
CA GLU A 143 8.49 -0.83 -5.01
C GLU A 143 8.39 -0.30 -3.57
N LEU A 144 8.70 0.98 -3.38
CA LEU A 144 8.55 1.69 -2.13
C LEU A 144 7.60 2.86 -2.33
N TYR A 145 6.47 2.83 -1.63
CA TYR A 145 5.55 3.95 -1.52
C TYR A 145 5.69 4.56 -0.13
N MET A 146 5.84 5.87 -0.04
CA MET A 146 6.03 6.58 1.21
C MET A 146 5.24 7.89 1.22
N VAL A 147 4.65 8.21 2.37
CA VAL A 147 3.97 9.48 2.61
C VAL A 147 4.61 10.18 3.79
N LEU A 148 5.06 11.41 3.55
CA LEU A 148 5.74 12.27 4.51
C LEU A 148 4.85 13.44 4.88
N GLU A 149 4.15 13.32 6.01
CA GLU A 149 3.44 14.44 6.62
C GLU A 149 4.42 15.21 7.50
N LYS A 150 4.37 16.55 7.46
CA LYS A 150 5.29 17.42 8.22
C LYS A 150 6.78 17.29 7.83
N ALA A 151 7.07 16.68 6.68
CA ALA A 151 8.38 16.88 6.06
C ALA A 151 8.51 18.35 5.66
N ASN A 152 9.74 18.89 5.76
CA ASN A 152 10.05 20.21 5.23
C ASN A 152 9.54 20.32 3.79
N GLU A 153 9.11 21.52 3.38
CA GLU A 153 8.30 21.75 2.18
C GLU A 153 8.98 21.46 0.83
N THR A 154 10.18 20.87 0.80
CA THR A 154 10.97 20.69 -0.42
C THR A 154 11.15 19.22 -0.77
N LEU A 155 11.20 18.92 -2.07
CA LEU A 155 11.48 17.58 -2.59
C LEU A 155 12.82 17.00 -2.10
N LEU A 156 13.83 17.85 -1.87
CA LEU A 156 15.16 17.42 -1.41
C LEU A 156 15.12 16.70 -0.07
N TYR A 157 14.44 17.27 0.93
CA TYR A 157 14.24 16.62 2.23
C TYR A 157 13.43 15.33 2.12
N ALA A 158 12.49 15.30 1.19
CA ALA A 158 11.65 14.14 0.94
C ALA A 158 12.47 12.98 0.35
N SER A 159 13.35 13.28 -0.61
CA SER A 159 14.31 12.32 -1.17
C SER A 159 15.30 11.83 -0.12
N ASP A 160 15.89 12.73 0.68
CA ASP A 160 16.80 12.37 1.77
C ASP A 160 16.14 11.42 2.81
N ALA A 161 14.86 11.65 3.13
CA ALA A 161 14.11 10.75 4.00
C ALA A 161 13.92 9.34 3.40
N VAL A 162 13.61 9.26 2.10
CA VAL A 162 13.50 7.99 1.36
C VAL A 162 14.85 7.27 1.32
N GLU A 163 15.93 7.99 1.07
CA GLU A 163 17.29 7.46 1.03
C GLU A 163 17.72 6.91 2.40
N LYS A 164 17.52 7.68 3.47
CA LYS A 164 17.77 7.21 4.85
C LYS A 164 16.95 5.97 5.19
N PHE A 165 15.69 5.92 4.79
CA PHE A 165 14.85 4.73 4.98
C PHE A 165 15.38 3.53 4.20
N SER A 166 15.73 3.74 2.93
CA SER A 166 16.30 2.72 2.05
C SER A 166 17.57 2.13 2.65
N ASN A 167 18.52 2.97 3.05
CA ASN A 167 19.79 2.56 3.63
C ASN A 167 19.58 1.79 4.93
N ARG A 168 18.67 2.28 5.79
CA ARG A 168 18.44 1.68 7.11
C ARG A 168 17.64 0.38 7.07
N TYR A 169 16.66 0.25 6.18
CA TYR A 169 15.65 -0.83 6.27
C TYR A 169 15.52 -1.66 4.98
N CYS A 170 16.02 -1.16 3.86
CA CYS A 170 15.97 -1.83 2.56
C CYS A 170 17.36 -2.16 2.01
N SER A 171 18.41 -2.11 2.84
CA SER A 171 19.80 -2.41 2.44
C SER A 171 20.27 -1.55 1.26
N GLY A 172 19.82 -0.29 1.18
CA GLY A 172 20.20 0.61 0.10
C GLY A 172 19.54 0.29 -1.25
N ALA A 173 18.54 -0.59 -1.30
CA ALA A 173 17.91 -1.04 -2.54
C ALA A 173 17.32 0.08 -3.43
N PHE A 174 17.08 1.25 -2.85
CA PHE A 174 16.57 2.42 -3.53
C PHE A 174 17.52 3.63 -3.45
N SER A 175 18.79 3.40 -3.12
CA SER A 175 19.82 4.45 -3.16
C SER A 175 20.14 4.82 -4.61
N LEU A 176 20.61 6.04 -4.84
CA LEU A 176 21.02 6.54 -6.17
C LEU A 176 22.50 6.24 -6.49
N ASP A 177 23.22 5.60 -5.57
CA ASP A 177 24.64 5.22 -5.64
C ASP A 177 24.86 3.82 -6.23
#